data_AF-A0ABD3ENN3-F1
#
_entry.id   AF-A0ABD3ENN3-F1
#
_cell.length_a   1.000
_cell.length_b   1.000
_cell.length_c   1.000
_cell.angle_alpha   90.00
_cell.angle_beta   90.00
_cell.angle_gamma   90.00
#
_symmetry.space_group_name_H-M   'P 1'
#
loop_
_entity.id
_entity.type
_entity.pdbx_description
1 polymer ?
#
loop_
_entity_poly.entity_id
_entity_poly.type
_entity_poly.pdbx_seq_one_letter_code
_entity_poly.pdbx_strand_id
1 'polypeptide(L)'
;MASYVLAFITILAFSHLIMNFVKIEEVGKGLTALSMSTYKLYFAPLSLKGDNYMSWANKFIRYLRCKGLEKFLLGFDHAETSNMTIKEKEIAEEELFMKKSNAIRIMMDHLDEALQLEYLNVEDPKLLWDELKERFGYPRDVLLPTAE
;
A
#
# COMPACT_ATOMS: atom_id res chain seq x y z
N MET A 1 11.75 52.36 -34.46
CA MET A 1 12.51 51.89 -33.28
C MET A 1 11.60 51.33 -32.19
N ALA A 2 10.61 52.09 -31.68
CA ALA A 2 9.73 51.62 -30.59
C ALA A 2 8.82 50.42 -30.95
N SER A 3 8.32 50.31 -32.18
CA SER A 3 7.43 49.21 -32.60
C SER A 3 8.12 47.84 -32.65
N TYR A 4 9.39 47.81 -33.08
CA TYR A 4 10.17 46.57 -33.16
C TYR A 4 10.52 46.01 -31.78
N VAL A 5 10.79 46.89 -30.81
CA VAL A 5 11.07 46.48 -29.42
C VAL A 5 9.83 45.84 -28.77
N LEU A 6 8.65 46.42 -29.00
CA LEU A 6 7.41 45.89 -28.47
C LEU A 6 7.06 44.51 -29.08
N ALA A 7 7.22 44.37 -30.40
CA ALA A 7 7.01 43.10 -31.09
C ALA A 7 7.99 42.01 -30.63
N PHE A 8 9.23 42.36 -30.32
CA PHE A 8 10.22 41.40 -29.80
C PHE A 8 9.87 40.93 -28.38
N ILE A 9 9.43 41.84 -27.51
CA ILE A 9 9.02 41.50 -26.13
C ILE A 9 7.79 40.58 -26.13
N THR A 10 6.81 40.82 -27.01
CA THR A 10 5.62 39.96 -27.09
C THR A 10 5.94 38.57 -27.61
N ILE A 11 6.84 38.44 -28.59
CA ILE A 11 7.32 37.15 -29.10
C ILE A 11 8.06 36.36 -28.00
N LEU A 12 8.93 37.03 -27.23
CA LEU A 12 9.62 36.39 -26.10
C LEU A 12 8.66 35.94 -25.01
N ALA A 13 7.67 36.76 -24.64
CA ALA A 13 6.66 36.41 -23.65
C ALA A 13 5.81 35.21 -24.11
N PHE A 14 5.44 35.17 -25.39
CA PHE A 14 4.67 34.07 -25.98
C PHE A 14 5.48 32.77 -26.06
N SER A 15 6.77 32.86 -26.45
CA SER A 15 7.69 31.72 -26.44
C SER A 15 7.84 31.13 -25.03
N HIS A 16 7.98 31.98 -24.02
CA HIS A 16 8.06 31.54 -22.63
C HIS A 16 6.76 30.88 -22.15
N LEU A 17 5.60 31.41 -22.56
CA LEU A 17 4.29 30.82 -22.25
C LEU A 17 4.12 29.44 -22.90
N ILE A 18 4.54 29.27 -24.15
CA ILE A 18 4.51 27.98 -24.85
C ILE A 18 5.40 26.97 -24.14
N MET A 19 6.63 27.35 -23.79
CA MET A 19 7.55 26.45 -23.08
C MET A 19 6.98 26.00 -21.73
N ASN A 20 6.31 26.89 -21.00
CA ASN A 20 5.64 26.53 -19.75
C ASN A 20 4.43 25.61 -19.99
N PHE A 21 3.63 25.86 -21.03
CA PHE A 21 2.50 25.01 -21.39
C PHE A 21 2.95 23.59 -21.78
N VAL A 22 3.97 23.47 -22.63
CA VAL A 22 4.56 22.17 -23.01
C VAL A 22 5.12 21.44 -21.79
N LYS A 23 5.79 22.16 -20.89
CA LYS A 23 6.31 21.55 -19.65
C LYS A 23 5.21 21.03 -18.74
N ILE A 24 4.07 21.73 -18.64
CA ILE A 24 2.90 21.28 -17.87
C ILE A 24 2.26 20.05 -18.53
N GLU A 25 2.16 20.02 -19.86
CA GLU A 25 1.60 18.89 -20.60
C GLU A 25 2.48 17.64 -20.46
N GLU A 26 3.82 17.78 -20.53
CA GLU A 26 4.77 16.68 -20.31
C GLU A 26 4.74 16.17 -18.87
N VAL A 27 4.58 17.06 -17.87
CA VAL A 27 4.35 16.67 -16.48
C VAL A 27 3.02 15.93 -16.33
N GLY A 28 1.96 16.37 -17.01
CA GLY A 28 0.66 15.70 -17.06
C GLY A 28 0.73 14.31 -17.69
N LYS A 29 1.43 14.18 -18.82
CA LYS A 29 1.71 12.88 -19.47
C LYS A 29 2.51 11.96 -18.54
N GLY A 30 3.54 12.48 -17.87
CA GLY A 30 4.31 11.76 -16.86
C GLY A 30 3.44 11.28 -15.69
N LEU A 31 2.52 12.09 -15.21
CA LEU A 31 1.55 11.73 -14.17
C LEU A 31 0.55 10.66 -14.64
N THR A 32 0.09 10.72 -15.90
CA THR A 32 -0.78 9.66 -16.48
C THR A 32 -0.03 8.35 -16.73
N ALA A 33 1.25 8.42 -17.11
CA ALA A 33 2.11 7.23 -17.24
C ALA A 33 2.41 6.60 -15.87
N LEU A 34 2.57 7.43 -14.82
CA LEU A 34 2.68 6.97 -13.43
C LEU A 34 1.37 6.37 -12.91
N SER A 35 0.20 6.87 -13.33
CA SER A 35 -1.09 6.26 -12.92
C SER A 35 -1.43 4.97 -13.69
N MET A 36 -0.90 4.78 -14.91
CA MET A 36 -1.05 3.53 -15.68
C MET A 36 -0.04 2.43 -15.30
N SER A 37 0.92 2.71 -14.42
CA SER A 37 1.66 1.66 -13.70
C SER A 37 0.75 1.04 -12.65
N THR A 38 -0.22 0.25 -13.12
CA THR A 38 -0.98 -0.69 -12.30
C THR A 38 -0.05 -1.37 -11.31
N TYR A 39 -0.33 -1.26 -10.01
CA TYR A 39 0.46 -1.83 -8.93
C TYR A 39 0.68 -3.31 -9.21
N LYS A 40 1.86 -3.66 -9.71
CA LYS A 40 2.19 -5.06 -9.98
C LYS A 40 2.38 -5.75 -8.65
N LEU A 41 1.34 -6.47 -8.20
CA LEU A 41 1.47 -7.38 -7.07
C LEU A 41 2.60 -8.37 -7.39
N TYR A 42 3.53 -8.52 -6.45
CA TYR A 42 4.72 -9.37 -6.64
C TYR A 42 4.36 -10.86 -6.72
N PHE A 43 3.15 -11.23 -6.30
CA PHE A 43 2.56 -12.56 -6.35
C PHE A 43 1.03 -12.47 -6.35
N ALA A 44 0.37 -13.58 -6.66
CA ALA A 44 -1.09 -13.63 -6.72
C ALA A 44 -1.73 -13.26 -5.36
N PRO A 45 -2.82 -12.47 -5.35
CA PRO A 45 -3.56 -12.14 -4.12
C PRO A 45 -4.21 -13.39 -3.51
N LEU A 46 -4.59 -13.32 -2.24
CA LEU A 46 -5.35 -14.38 -1.56
C LEU A 46 -6.69 -14.52 -2.27
N SER A 47 -6.98 -15.72 -2.79
CA SER A 47 -8.24 -15.96 -3.50
C SER A 47 -9.41 -15.94 -2.52
N LEU A 48 -10.60 -15.59 -3.02
CA LEU A 48 -11.85 -15.65 -2.24
C LEU A 48 -12.11 -17.03 -1.60
N LYS A 49 -11.66 -18.12 -2.25
CA LYS A 49 -11.82 -19.51 -1.75
C LYS A 49 -10.72 -19.93 -0.76
N GLY A 50 -9.66 -19.15 -0.66
CA GLY A 50 -8.45 -19.44 0.12
C GLY A 50 -7.68 -20.68 -0.31
N ASP A 51 -7.91 -21.18 -1.54
CA ASP A 51 -7.21 -22.36 -2.07
C ASP A 51 -5.70 -22.14 -2.22
N ASN A 52 -5.29 -20.88 -2.38
CA ASN A 52 -3.89 -20.49 -2.45
C ASN A 52 -3.31 -19.98 -1.11
N TYR A 53 -4.05 -20.08 0.01
CA TYR A 53 -3.67 -19.48 1.29
C TYR A 53 -2.25 -19.83 1.73
N MET A 54 -1.86 -21.11 1.71
CA MET A 54 -0.53 -21.51 2.18
C MET A 54 0.60 -20.91 1.32
N SER A 55 0.42 -20.87 0.00
CA SER A 55 1.39 -20.26 -0.92
C SER A 55 1.43 -18.74 -0.77
N TRP A 56 0.25 -18.12 -0.65
CA TRP A 56 0.08 -16.69 -0.44
C TRP A 56 0.72 -16.24 0.88
N ALA A 57 0.36 -16.86 2.01
CA ALA A 57 0.85 -16.52 3.34
C ALA A 57 2.38 -16.55 3.41
N ASN A 58 3.00 -17.60 2.85
CA ASN A 58 4.46 -17.73 2.81
C ASN A 58 5.14 -16.61 2.00
N LYS A 59 4.57 -16.19 0.87
CA LYS A 59 5.09 -15.08 0.07
C LYS A 59 4.83 -13.73 0.72
N PHE A 60 3.65 -13.58 1.32
CA PHE A 60 3.21 -12.36 1.97
C PHE A 60 4.03 -12.03 3.22
N ILE A 61 4.29 -13.00 4.09
CA ILE A 61 5.17 -12.82 5.27
C ILE A 61 6.58 -12.39 4.82
N ARG A 62 7.14 -13.03 3.79
CA ARG A 62 8.46 -12.64 3.24
C ARG A 62 8.43 -11.23 2.68
N TYR A 63 7.36 -10.85 2.00
CA TYR A 63 7.18 -9.50 1.47
C TYR A 63 7.15 -8.46 2.59
N LEU A 64 6.36 -8.68 3.65
CA LEU A 64 6.33 -7.78 4.81
C LEU A 64 7.67 -7.73 5.55
N ARG A 65 8.38 -8.85 5.66
CA ARG A 65 9.73 -8.91 6.23
C ARG A 65 10.69 -8.00 5.46
N CYS A 66 10.69 -8.05 4.14
CA CYS A 66 11.50 -7.15 3.30
C CYS A 66 11.12 -5.67 3.46
N LYS A 67 9.89 -5.37 3.91
CA LYS A 67 9.41 -4.01 4.22
C LYS A 67 9.63 -3.60 5.68
N GLY A 68 10.12 -4.50 6.54
CA GLY A 68 10.24 -4.26 7.99
C GLY A 68 8.91 -4.20 8.74
N LEU A 69 7.84 -4.79 8.17
CA LEU A 69 6.47 -4.72 8.69
C LEU A 69 5.96 -6.04 9.30
N GLU A 70 6.72 -7.14 9.18
CA GLU A 70 6.29 -8.47 9.68
C GLU A 70 5.91 -8.46 11.18
N LYS A 71 6.59 -7.64 11.99
CA LYS A 71 6.36 -7.53 13.43
C LYS A 71 4.91 -7.16 13.81
N PHE A 72 4.21 -6.46 12.93
CA PHE A 72 2.82 -6.06 13.15
C PHE A 72 1.86 -7.25 13.06
N LEU A 73 2.20 -8.30 12.30
CA LEU A 73 1.40 -9.54 12.29
C LEU A 73 1.52 -10.32 13.61
N LEU A 74 2.63 -10.12 14.32
CA LEU A 74 2.95 -10.82 15.57
C LEU A 74 2.48 -10.06 16.81
N GLY A 75 1.96 -8.84 16.65
CA GLY A 75 1.55 -7.99 17.78
C GLY A 75 2.73 -7.33 18.50
N PHE A 76 3.91 -7.29 17.86
CA PHE A 76 5.06 -6.57 18.36
C PHE A 76 5.06 -5.14 17.81
N ASP A 77 4.18 -4.31 18.35
CA ASP A 77 3.99 -2.91 17.97
C ASP A 77 4.47 -1.91 19.03
N HIS A 78 4.90 -2.38 20.22
CA HIS A 78 5.41 -1.51 21.27
C HIS A 78 6.83 -1.02 20.97
N ALA A 79 7.01 0.30 20.94
CA ALA A 79 8.33 0.91 21.06
C ALA A 79 8.75 0.90 22.54
N GLU A 80 10.01 0.59 22.82
CA GLU A 80 10.56 0.79 24.16
C GLU A 80 10.69 2.29 24.42
N THR A 81 9.84 2.83 25.30
CA THR A 81 9.67 4.29 25.48
C THR A 81 10.13 4.80 26.84
N SER A 82 10.72 3.94 27.66
CA SER A 82 11.09 4.21 29.07
C SER A 82 12.03 5.40 29.24
N ASN A 83 12.93 5.63 28.28
CA ASN A 83 13.95 6.69 28.33
C ASN A 83 13.70 7.85 27.35
N MET A 84 12.51 7.93 26.74
CA MET A 84 12.18 8.99 25.77
C MET A 84 11.57 10.23 26.42
N THR A 85 11.90 11.40 25.89
CA THR A 85 11.18 12.65 26.15
C THR A 85 9.76 12.59 25.62
N ILE A 86 8.88 13.51 26.07
CA ILE A 86 7.48 13.59 25.59
C ILE A 86 7.42 13.73 24.07
N LYS A 87 8.24 14.63 23.50
CA LYS A 87 8.28 14.88 22.06
C LYS A 87 8.72 13.65 21.26
N GLU A 88 9.70 12.89 21.77
CA GLU A 88 10.15 11.66 21.11
C GLU A 88 9.08 10.56 21.15
N LYS A 89 8.28 10.50 22.22
CA LYS A 89 7.13 9.58 22.31
C LYS A 89 6.07 9.91 21.26
N GLU A 90 5.69 11.18 21.12
CA GLU A 90 4.72 11.62 20.12
C GLU A 90 5.17 11.25 18.69
N ILE A 91 6.43 11.50 18.35
CA ILE A 91 7.01 11.12 17.05
C ILE A 91 6.97 9.60 16.85
N ALA A 92 7.35 8.84 17.88
CA ALA A 92 7.35 7.37 17.81
C ALA A 92 5.94 6.80 17.64
N GLU A 93 4.94 7.39 18.29
CA GLU A 93 3.52 7.02 18.15
C GLU A 93 2.98 7.32 16.75
N GLU A 94 3.30 8.49 16.19
CA GLU A 94 2.92 8.85 14.83
C GLU A 94 3.58 7.92 13.80
N GLU A 95 4.88 7.64 13.95
CA GLU A 95 5.58 6.67 13.10
C GLU A 95 4.98 5.27 13.20
N LEU A 96 4.59 4.86 14.41
CA LEU A 96 3.97 3.56 14.66
C LEU A 96 2.61 3.46 13.95
N PHE A 97 1.78 4.49 14.09
CA PHE A 97 0.50 4.61 13.39
C PHE A 97 0.70 4.50 11.88
N MET A 98 1.62 5.28 11.30
CA MET A 98 1.90 5.25 9.86
C MET A 98 2.40 3.88 9.37
N LYS A 99 3.19 3.17 10.19
CA LYS A 99 3.65 1.81 9.87
C LYS A 99 2.50 0.79 9.95
N LYS A 100 1.60 0.89 10.92
CA LYS A 100 0.39 0.05 11.02
C LYS A 100 -0.56 0.28 9.84
N SER A 101 -0.86 1.53 9.51
CA SER A 101 -1.72 1.86 8.36
C SER A 101 -1.13 1.37 7.04
N ASN A 102 0.20 1.45 6.87
CA ASN A 102 0.86 0.88 5.70
C ASN A 102 0.76 -0.66 5.66
N ALA A 103 0.88 -1.33 6.81
CA ALA A 103 0.73 -2.77 6.87
C ALA A 103 -0.70 -3.20 6.48
N ILE A 104 -1.74 -2.56 7.03
CA ILE A 104 -3.14 -2.79 6.62
C ILE A 104 -3.33 -2.58 5.13
N ARG A 105 -2.90 -1.44 4.59
CA ARG A 105 -3.07 -1.14 3.16
C ARG A 105 -2.43 -2.21 2.29
N ILE A 106 -1.19 -2.61 2.60
CA ILE A 106 -0.49 -3.67 1.87
C ILE A 106 -1.21 -5.00 1.98
N MET A 107 -1.76 -5.35 3.15
CA MET A 107 -2.55 -6.57 3.33
C MET A 107 -3.76 -6.56 2.40
N MET A 108 -4.56 -5.48 2.45
CA MET A 108 -5.75 -5.31 1.62
C MET A 108 -5.43 -5.38 0.13
N ASP A 109 -4.36 -4.70 -0.33
CA ASP A 109 -3.89 -4.73 -1.72
C ASP A 109 -3.58 -6.17 -2.21
N HIS A 110 -3.28 -7.10 -1.30
CA HIS A 110 -2.97 -8.51 -1.61
C HIS A 110 -4.13 -9.47 -1.31
N LEU A 111 -5.35 -8.97 -1.11
CA LEU A 111 -6.57 -9.76 -1.03
C LEU A 111 -7.37 -9.66 -2.34
N ASP A 112 -8.17 -10.68 -2.63
CA ASP A 112 -9.27 -10.58 -3.59
C ASP A 112 -10.21 -9.40 -3.25
N GLU A 113 -10.74 -8.72 -4.25
CA GLU A 113 -11.59 -7.53 -4.08
C GLU A 113 -12.80 -7.80 -3.17
N ALA A 114 -13.41 -8.98 -3.27
CA ALA A 114 -14.52 -9.34 -2.39
C ALA A 114 -14.11 -9.49 -0.92
N LEU A 115 -12.89 -9.99 -0.67
CA LEU A 115 -12.33 -10.04 0.68
C LEU A 115 -11.95 -8.64 1.18
N GLN A 116 -11.47 -7.75 0.32
CA GLN A 116 -11.21 -6.36 0.70
C GLN A 116 -12.49 -5.66 1.19
N LEU A 117 -13.63 -5.90 0.54
CA LEU A 117 -14.91 -5.36 0.98
C LEU A 117 -15.36 -5.96 2.33
N GLU A 118 -15.13 -7.26 2.53
CA GLU A 118 -15.50 -7.94 3.78
C GLU A 118 -14.71 -7.41 4.99
N TYR A 119 -13.42 -7.14 4.80
CA TYR A 119 -12.51 -6.71 5.87
C TYR A 119 -12.22 -5.21 5.88
N LEU A 120 -13.01 -4.37 5.18
CA LEU A 120 -12.71 -2.94 5.01
C LEU A 120 -12.62 -2.17 6.35
N ASN A 121 -13.34 -2.64 7.37
CA ASN A 121 -13.39 -2.01 8.69
C ASN A 121 -12.30 -2.50 9.66
N VAL A 122 -11.43 -3.42 9.22
CA VAL A 122 -10.35 -3.95 10.08
C VAL A 122 -9.14 -3.03 9.99
N GLU A 123 -8.87 -2.29 11.07
CA GLU A 123 -7.78 -1.31 11.15
C GLU A 123 -6.49 -1.86 11.79
N ASP A 124 -6.53 -3.06 12.38
CA ASP A 124 -5.37 -3.71 13.01
C ASP A 124 -4.80 -4.82 12.12
N PRO A 125 -3.54 -4.70 11.65
CA PRO A 125 -2.88 -5.73 10.84
C PRO A 125 -2.87 -7.12 11.50
N LYS A 126 -2.76 -7.18 12.83
CA LYS A 126 -2.74 -8.45 13.55
C LYS A 126 -4.11 -9.12 13.52
N LEU A 127 -5.16 -8.35 13.79
CA LEU A 127 -6.53 -8.86 13.76
C LEU A 127 -6.87 -9.42 12.38
N LEU A 128 -6.60 -8.66 11.31
CA LEU A 128 -6.82 -9.10 9.93
C LEU A 128 -6.05 -10.40 9.62
N TRP A 129 -4.80 -10.49 10.07
CA TRP A 129 -3.98 -11.68 9.84
C TRP A 129 -4.54 -12.92 10.54
N ASP A 130 -4.96 -12.77 11.79
CA ASP A 130 -5.51 -13.85 12.58
C ASP A 130 -6.86 -14.33 12.01
N GLU A 131 -7.74 -13.42 11.58
CA GLU A 131 -9.02 -13.75 10.92
C GLU A 131 -8.82 -14.52 9.60
N LEU A 132 -7.89 -14.07 8.76
CA LEU A 132 -7.56 -14.77 7.51
C LEU A 132 -6.95 -16.16 7.78
N LYS A 133 -6.12 -16.27 8.82
CA LYS A 133 -5.52 -17.54 9.24
C LYS A 133 -6.56 -18.50 9.82
N GLU A 134 -7.50 -18.01 10.61
CA GLU A 134 -8.61 -18.82 11.13
C GLU A 134 -9.47 -19.35 9.99
N ARG A 135 -9.82 -18.49 9.02
CA ARG A 135 -10.68 -18.86 7.90
C ARG A 135 -10.04 -19.82 6.91
N PHE A 136 -8.75 -19.66 6.62
CA PHE A 136 -8.09 -20.34 5.49
C PHE A 136 -6.86 -21.16 5.87
N GLY A 137 -6.35 -21.04 7.09
CA GLY A 137 -5.09 -21.64 7.53
C GLY A 137 -5.18 -23.10 7.98
N TYR A 138 -6.39 -23.64 8.12
CA TYR A 138 -6.59 -25.06 8.41
C TYR A 138 -6.76 -25.86 7.10
N PRO A 139 -6.13 -27.04 6.98
CA PRO A 139 -6.53 -27.99 5.95
C PRO A 139 -8.02 -28.26 6.13
N ARG A 140 -8.82 -28.06 5.08
CA ARG A 140 -10.18 -28.61 5.01
C ARG A 140 -10.06 -30.12 4.82
N ASP A 141 -9.49 -30.82 5.80
CA ASP A 141 -9.69 -32.25 5.96
C ASP A 141 -11.12 -32.41 6.45
N VAL A 142 -12.01 -32.50 5.46
CA VAL A 142 -13.30 -33.15 5.59
C VAL A 142 -13.00 -34.52 6.19
N LEU A 143 -13.17 -34.63 7.51
CA LEU A 143 -13.44 -35.92 8.13
C LEU A 143 -14.73 -36.41 7.47
N LEU A 144 -14.58 -37.24 6.45
CA LEU A 144 -15.65 -38.07 5.92
C LEU A 144 -16.24 -38.79 7.14
N PRO A 145 -17.53 -38.61 7.48
CA PRO A 145 -18.18 -39.61 8.31
C PRO A 145 -18.18 -40.88 7.46
N THR A 146 -17.30 -41.82 7.79
CA THR A 146 -17.55 -43.22 7.47
C THR A 146 -18.90 -43.55 8.08
N ALA A 147 -19.92 -43.62 7.22
CA ALA A 147 -21.18 -44.26 7.57
C ALA A 147 -20.84 -45.69 8.00
N GLU A 148 -21.25 -46.03 9.23
CA GLU A 148 -21.24 -47.40 9.75
C GLU A 148 -22.20 -48.30 8.98
#